data_AF-A0A0U2NZT5-F1
#
_entry.id   AF-A0A0U2NZT5-F1
#
_cell.length_a   1.000
_cell.length_b   1.000
_cell.length_c   1.000
_cell.angle_alpha   90.00
_cell.angle_beta   90.00
_cell.angle_gamma   90.00
#
_symmetry.space_group_name_H-M   'P 1'
#
loop_
_entity.id
_entity.type
_entity.pdbx_description
1 polymer ?
#
loop_
_entity_poly.entity_id
_entity_poly.type
_entity_poly.pdbx_seq_one_letter_code
_entity_poly.pdbx_strand_id
1 'polypeptide(L)'
;YRPLAASSSPAIVIAASGMATGGRVLHHLVTALPDPKNTVLFVGFQSAGTRGRQLLDGAHRIKIQGQDVPVAARIERLDSMSAHADAGEVMRWLSGFSRPPAMTYLVHGEPAALQTLSDRIHAERGWPVHIAKYLEKVELPLG
;
A
#
# COMPACT_ATOMS: atom_id res chain seq x y z
N TYR A 1 24.92 -4.22 -16.88
CA TYR A 1 23.93 -4.88 -16.01
C TYR A 1 23.03 -5.75 -16.89
N ARG A 2 23.10 -7.08 -16.78
CA ARG A 2 22.22 -7.98 -17.53
C ARG A 2 21.00 -8.25 -16.63
N PRO A 3 19.80 -7.75 -16.95
CA PRO A 3 18.64 -8.02 -16.12
C PRO A 3 18.37 -9.53 -16.15
N LEU A 4 18.27 -10.16 -14.98
CA LEU A 4 17.87 -11.57 -14.84
C LEU A 4 16.50 -11.85 -15.50
N ALA A 5 15.67 -10.82 -15.63
CA ALA A 5 14.41 -10.85 -16.37
C ALA A 5 14.56 -11.10 -17.89
N ALA A 6 15.77 -10.98 -18.44
CA ALA A 6 16.06 -11.32 -19.85
C ALA A 6 16.61 -12.74 -20.03
N SER A 7 16.61 -13.57 -18.97
CA SER A 7 16.95 -14.99 -19.06
C SER A 7 15.84 -15.77 -19.76
N SER A 8 16.20 -16.73 -20.62
CA SER A 8 15.24 -17.63 -21.30
C SER A 8 14.68 -18.72 -20.39
N SER A 9 15.23 -18.88 -19.18
CA SER A 9 14.75 -19.84 -18.19
C SER A 9 13.82 -19.17 -17.18
N PRO A 10 12.69 -19.81 -16.79
CA PRO A 10 11.81 -19.31 -15.75
C PRO A 10 12.57 -19.04 -14.44
N ALA A 11 12.34 -17.88 -13.84
CA ALA A 11 12.99 -17.48 -12.59
C ALA A 11 12.06 -16.56 -11.77
N ILE A 12 12.31 -16.50 -10.45
CA ILE A 12 11.68 -15.54 -9.55
C ILE A 12 12.69 -14.44 -9.26
N VAL A 13 12.30 -13.19 -9.47
CA VAL A 13 13.11 -12.01 -9.14
C VAL A 13 12.44 -11.23 -8.02
N ILE A 14 13.13 -11.07 -6.90
CA ILE A 14 12.70 -10.23 -5.78
C ILE A 14 13.55 -8.96 -5.80
N ALA A 15 12.90 -7.80 -5.92
CA ALA A 15 13.58 -6.51 -6.05
C ALA A 15 12.87 -5.39 -5.28
N ALA A 16 13.68 -4.51 -4.68
CA ALA A 16 13.24 -3.26 -4.09
C ALA A 16 13.24 -2.10 -5.13
N SER A 17 12.43 -1.05 -4.96
CA SER A 17 11.51 -0.78 -3.84
C SER A 17 10.12 -1.41 -4.02
N GLY A 18 9.47 -1.77 -2.89
CA GLY A 18 8.19 -2.50 -2.88
C GLY A 18 6.99 -1.78 -3.51
N MET A 19 7.11 -0.47 -3.79
CA MET A 19 6.10 0.32 -4.51
C MET A 19 6.51 0.76 -5.92
N ALA A 20 7.62 0.22 -6.43
CA ALA A 20 8.18 0.58 -7.73
C ALA A 20 8.43 2.10 -7.91
N THR A 21 8.85 2.77 -6.82
CA THR A 21 9.16 4.20 -6.84
C THR A 21 10.57 4.48 -7.35
N GLY A 22 11.51 3.53 -7.17
CA GLY A 22 12.91 3.67 -7.54
C GLY A 22 13.70 2.38 -7.39
N GLY A 23 14.99 2.44 -7.78
CA GLY A 23 15.91 1.32 -7.65
C GLY A 23 15.87 0.30 -8.79
N ARG A 24 16.40 -0.89 -8.54
CA ARG A 24 16.61 -1.92 -9.58
C ARG A 24 15.30 -2.52 -10.09
N VAL A 25 14.23 -2.51 -9.28
CA VAL A 25 12.89 -2.96 -9.70
C VAL A 25 12.44 -2.27 -11.00
N LEU A 26 12.80 -1.00 -11.22
CA LEU A 26 12.43 -0.28 -12.44
C LEU A 26 13.03 -0.92 -13.70
N HIS A 27 14.29 -1.37 -13.65
CA HIS A 27 14.93 -2.04 -14.78
C HIS A 27 14.29 -3.41 -15.06
N HIS A 28 13.91 -4.13 -14.00
CA HIS A 28 13.16 -5.38 -14.13
C HIS A 28 11.78 -5.14 -14.74
N LEU A 29 11.06 -4.11 -14.32
CA LEU A 29 9.74 -3.77 -14.87
C LEU A 29 9.79 -3.35 -16.33
N VAL A 30 10.79 -2.55 -16.74
CA VAL A 30 10.98 -2.19 -18.17
C VAL A 30 11.13 -3.44 -19.05
N THR A 31 11.78 -4.48 -18.53
CA THR A 31 11.97 -5.75 -19.25
C THR A 31 10.74 -6.67 -19.15
N ALA A 32 10.11 -6.72 -17.97
CA ALA A 32 9.08 -7.71 -17.68
C ALA A 32 7.69 -7.31 -18.19
N LEU A 33 7.31 -6.03 -18.05
CA LEU A 33 5.95 -5.53 -18.34
C LEU A 33 5.49 -5.76 -19.79
N PRO A 34 6.34 -5.65 -20.84
CA PRO A 34 5.88 -5.84 -22.21
C PRO A 34 5.56 -7.29 -22.61
N ASP A 35 5.96 -8.29 -21.82
CA ASP A 35 5.76 -9.71 -22.17
C ASP A 35 4.62 -10.33 -21.34
N PRO A 36 3.54 -10.81 -21.98
CA PRO A 36 2.39 -11.41 -21.31
C PRO A 36 2.69 -12.74 -20.60
N LYS A 37 3.85 -13.36 -20.84
CA LYS A 37 4.29 -14.55 -20.10
C LYS A 37 4.73 -14.23 -18.67
N ASN A 38 5.02 -12.96 -18.39
CA ASN A 38 5.47 -12.54 -17.08
C ASN A 38 4.30 -12.21 -16.15
N THR A 39 4.55 -12.35 -14.85
CA THR A 39 3.68 -11.85 -13.79
C THR A 39 4.47 -10.89 -12.91
N VAL A 40 3.91 -9.69 -12.68
CA VAL A 40 4.38 -8.75 -11.66
C VAL A 40 3.47 -8.90 -10.45
N LEU A 41 4.05 -9.38 -9.35
CA LEU A 41 3.32 -9.67 -8.12
C LEU A 41 3.68 -8.66 -7.03
N PHE A 42 2.69 -7.92 -6.53
CA PHE A 42 2.82 -7.02 -5.39
C PHE A 42 2.40 -7.73 -4.09
N VAL A 43 3.24 -7.67 -3.06
CA VAL A 43 3.03 -8.36 -1.76
C VAL A 43 2.73 -7.40 -0.61
N GLY A 44 2.35 -6.16 -0.91
CA GLY A 44 2.08 -5.15 0.10
C GLY A 44 1.37 -3.92 -0.47
N PHE A 45 1.04 -2.99 0.43
CA PHE A 45 0.27 -1.80 0.10
C PHE A 45 0.95 -0.94 -0.97
N GLN A 46 0.15 -0.40 -1.88
CA GLN A 46 0.59 0.47 -2.97
C GLN A 46 -0.10 1.82 -2.84
N SER A 47 0.65 2.82 -2.36
CA SER A 47 0.14 4.17 -2.16
C SER A 47 -0.30 4.83 -3.46
N ALA A 48 -1.35 5.64 -3.40
CA ALA A 48 -1.76 6.51 -4.50
C ALA A 48 -0.58 7.32 -5.06
N GLY A 49 -0.53 7.45 -6.38
CA GLY A 49 0.55 8.15 -7.10
C GLY A 49 1.83 7.32 -7.32
N THR A 50 1.93 6.11 -6.77
CA THR A 50 3.04 5.19 -7.07
C THR A 50 2.79 4.39 -8.34
N ARG A 51 3.88 3.88 -8.92
CA ARG A 51 3.79 3.00 -10.10
C ARG A 51 3.11 1.68 -9.80
N GLY A 52 3.36 1.11 -8.63
CA GLY A 52 2.68 -0.12 -8.24
C GLY A 52 1.17 0.06 -8.11
N ARG A 53 0.70 1.22 -7.61
CA ARG A 53 -0.73 1.54 -7.60
C ARG A 53 -1.29 1.66 -9.01
N GLN A 54 -0.62 2.40 -9.91
CA GLN A 54 -1.04 2.51 -11.32
C GLN A 54 -1.16 1.15 -12.01
N LEU A 55 -0.22 0.24 -11.77
CA LEU A 55 -0.24 -1.11 -12.33
C LEU A 55 -1.42 -1.93 -11.80
N LEU A 56 -1.69 -1.88 -10.49
CA LEU A 56 -2.84 -2.54 -9.88
C LEU A 56 -4.18 -1.96 -10.35
N ASP A 57 -4.23 -0.66 -10.60
CA ASP A 57 -5.40 0.04 -11.13
C ASP A 57 -5.64 -0.25 -12.63
N GLY A 58 -4.81 -1.09 -13.27
CA GLY A 58 -5.00 -1.57 -14.63
C GLY A 58 -4.37 -0.70 -15.72
N ALA A 59 -3.34 0.08 -15.42
CA ALA A 59 -2.66 0.89 -16.42
C ALA A 59 -2.10 0.04 -17.57
N HIS A 60 -2.51 0.33 -18.81
CA HIS A 60 -1.99 -0.33 -20.02
C HIS A 60 -0.59 0.17 -20.43
N ARG A 61 -0.19 1.34 -19.93
CA ARG A 61 1.14 1.94 -20.17
C ARG A 61 1.58 2.70 -18.93
N ILE A 62 2.88 2.69 -18.65
CA ILE A 62 3.46 3.35 -17.48
C ILE A 62 4.80 4.00 -17.80
N LYS A 63 5.00 5.22 -17.28
CA LYS A 63 6.26 5.94 -17.45
C LYS A 63 7.32 5.48 -16.45
N ILE A 64 8.38 4.86 -16.93
CA ILE A 64 9.53 4.40 -16.14
C ILE A 64 10.81 5.01 -16.72
N GLN A 65 11.57 5.75 -15.89
CA GLN A 65 12.85 6.37 -16.30
C GLN A 65 12.75 7.22 -17.59
N GLY A 66 11.64 7.94 -17.77
CA GLY A 66 11.39 8.76 -18.96
C GLY A 66 10.88 7.99 -20.18
N GLN A 67 10.87 6.66 -20.13
CA GLN A 67 10.34 5.80 -21.17
C GLN A 67 8.88 5.43 -20.87
N ASP A 68 8.09 5.28 -21.91
CA ASP A 68 6.70 4.83 -21.80
C ASP A 68 6.61 3.34 -22.13
N VAL A 69 6.32 2.52 -21.11
CA VAL A 69 6.43 1.06 -21.16
C VAL A 69 5.03 0.44 -21.27
N PRO A 70 4.75 -0.41 -22.28
CA PRO A 70 3.48 -1.12 -22.36
C PRO A 70 3.37 -2.18 -21.26
N VAL A 71 2.15 -2.38 -20.76
CA VAL A 71 1.81 -3.36 -19.73
C VAL A 71 0.98 -4.46 -20.37
N ALA A 72 1.65 -5.56 -20.72
CA ALA A 72 1.05 -6.79 -21.20
C ALA A 72 1.19 -7.95 -20.19
N ALA A 73 2.18 -7.87 -19.29
CA ALA A 73 2.36 -8.80 -18.19
C ALA A 73 1.13 -8.82 -17.27
N ARG A 74 0.89 -9.99 -16.66
CA ARG A 74 -0.15 -10.14 -15.64
C ARG A 74 0.25 -9.37 -14.38
N ILE A 75 -0.65 -8.56 -13.84
CA ILE A 75 -0.43 -7.84 -12.58
C ILE A 75 -1.28 -8.51 -11.50
N GLU A 76 -0.63 -8.95 -10.42
CA GLU A 76 -1.29 -9.64 -9.29
C GLU A 76 -0.94 -8.98 -7.96
N ARG A 77 -1.80 -9.20 -6.96
CA ARG A 77 -1.58 -8.75 -5.58
C ARG A 77 -1.83 -9.90 -4.60
N LEU A 78 -0.91 -10.08 -3.65
CA LEU A 78 -1.13 -10.91 -2.47
C LEU A 78 -1.32 -10.03 -1.25
N ASP A 79 -2.52 -10.10 -0.66
CA ASP A 79 -2.92 -9.30 0.50
C ASP A 79 -2.43 -9.88 1.84
N SER A 80 -2.06 -11.17 1.87
CA SER A 80 -1.73 -11.93 3.08
C SER A 80 -0.33 -11.67 3.67
N MET A 81 0.45 -10.77 3.08
CA MET A 81 1.84 -10.48 3.49
C MET A 81 2.03 -9.05 4.01
N SER A 82 0.95 -8.28 4.18
CA SER A 82 1.03 -6.95 4.81
C SER A 82 1.36 -7.09 6.29
N ALA A 83 2.38 -6.36 6.76
CA ALA A 83 2.70 -6.27 8.19
C ALA A 83 1.77 -5.29 8.96
N HIS A 84 0.83 -4.65 8.26
CA HIS A 84 -0.14 -3.74 8.85
C HIS A 84 -1.43 -4.46 9.22
N ALA A 85 -1.92 -4.18 10.43
CA ALA A 85 -3.19 -4.69 10.93
C ALA A 85 -4.35 -4.26 10.03
N ASP A 86 -5.26 -5.18 9.74
CA ASP A 86 -6.53 -4.85 9.10
C ASP A 86 -7.49 -4.13 10.08
N ALA A 87 -8.63 -3.64 9.56
CA ALA A 87 -9.61 -2.93 10.39
C ALA A 87 -10.17 -3.80 11.54
N GLY A 88 -10.36 -5.10 11.32
CA GLY A 88 -10.81 -6.02 12.36
C GLY A 88 -9.76 -6.25 13.43
N GLU A 89 -8.49 -6.36 13.04
CA GLU A 89 -7.36 -6.47 13.96
C GLU A 89 -7.18 -5.21 14.80
N VAL A 90 -7.35 -4.02 14.20
CA VAL A 90 -7.39 -2.75 14.94
C VAL A 90 -8.56 -2.76 15.95
N MET A 91 -9.78 -3.10 15.52
CA MET A 91 -10.94 -3.14 16.43
C MET A 91 -10.79 -4.16 17.57
N ARG A 92 -10.13 -5.29 17.31
CA ARG A 92 -9.77 -6.30 18.30
C ARG A 92 -8.73 -5.76 19.28
N TRP A 93 -7.71 -5.05 18.80
CA TRP A 93 -6.73 -4.41 19.66
C TRP A 93 -7.36 -3.36 20.58
N LEU A 94 -8.22 -2.49 20.04
CA LEU A 94 -8.97 -1.49 20.82
C LEU A 94 -9.87 -2.13 21.89
N SER A 95 -10.37 -3.36 21.65
CA SER A 95 -11.19 -4.10 22.61
C SER A 95 -10.47 -4.46 23.91
N GLY A 96 -9.14 -4.47 23.91
CA GLY A 96 -8.32 -4.79 25.08
C GLY A 96 -8.26 -3.68 26.13
N PHE A 97 -8.77 -2.48 25.83
CA PHE A 97 -8.74 -1.34 26.73
C PHE A 97 -9.87 -1.42 27.76
N SER A 98 -9.54 -1.33 29.05
CA SER A 98 -10.54 -1.37 30.14
C SER A 98 -11.34 -0.07 30.28
N ARG A 99 -10.85 1.04 29.71
CA ARG A 99 -11.50 2.36 29.71
C ARG A 99 -11.31 3.02 28.35
N PRO A 100 -12.28 3.79 27.86
CA PRO A 100 -12.11 4.55 26.62
C PRO A 100 -11.00 5.60 26.78
N PRO A 101 -10.20 5.86 25.73
CA PRO A 101 -9.32 7.02 25.70
C PRO A 101 -10.13 8.31 25.70
N ALA A 102 -9.55 9.41 26.20
CA ALA A 102 -10.17 10.72 26.15
C ALA A 102 -10.39 11.21 24.70
N MET A 103 -9.50 10.82 23.78
CA MET A 103 -9.61 11.05 22.34
C MET A 103 -8.83 9.98 21.58
N THR A 104 -9.35 9.53 20.44
CA THR A 104 -8.66 8.63 19.51
C THR A 104 -8.26 9.39 18.26
N TYR A 105 -6.96 9.53 18.00
CA TYR A 105 -6.48 10.20 16.79
C TYR A 105 -6.11 9.18 15.72
N LEU A 106 -6.79 9.22 14.57
CA LEU A 106 -6.45 8.41 13.41
C LEU A 106 -5.48 9.17 12.50
N VAL A 107 -4.38 8.48 12.16
CA VAL A 107 -3.29 8.99 11.33
C VAL A 107 -2.87 7.94 10.30
N HIS A 108 -2.05 8.34 9.32
CA HIS A 108 -1.37 7.45 8.38
C HIS A 108 -2.29 6.41 7.70
N GLY A 109 -3.24 6.90 6.90
CA GLY A 109 -4.11 6.07 6.07
C GLY A 109 -4.70 6.86 4.90
N GLU A 110 -5.30 6.18 3.93
CA GLU A 110 -6.06 6.85 2.88
C GLU A 110 -7.32 7.51 3.50
N PRO A 111 -7.74 8.69 3.04
CA PRO A 111 -8.85 9.43 3.66
C PRO A 111 -10.14 8.60 3.83
N ALA A 112 -10.52 7.83 2.81
CA ALA A 112 -11.70 6.97 2.85
C ALA A 112 -11.58 5.82 3.86
N ALA A 113 -10.38 5.23 3.98
CA ALA A 113 -10.11 4.18 4.95
C ALA A 113 -10.13 4.72 6.38
N LEU A 114 -9.54 5.91 6.61
CA LEU A 114 -9.58 6.60 7.90
C LEU A 114 -11.01 6.96 8.30
N GLN A 115 -11.82 7.47 7.36
CA GLN A 115 -13.23 7.79 7.60
C GLN A 115 -14.01 6.52 7.99
N THR A 116 -13.87 5.46 7.22
CA THR A 116 -14.54 4.17 7.49
C THR A 116 -14.16 3.62 8.87
N LEU A 117 -12.87 3.67 9.22
CA LEU A 117 -12.42 3.22 10.54
C LEU A 117 -12.93 4.13 11.67
N SER A 118 -12.96 5.45 11.45
CA SER A 118 -13.53 6.42 12.39
C SER A 118 -14.98 6.12 12.70
N ASP A 119 -15.80 5.97 11.67
CA ASP A 119 -17.23 5.68 11.79
C ASP A 119 -17.45 4.34 12.52
N ARG A 120 -16.63 3.34 12.21
CA ARG A 120 -16.68 2.03 12.86
C ARG A 120 -16.31 2.08 14.35
N ILE A 121 -15.25 2.79 14.71
CA ILE A 121 -14.86 2.97 16.12
C ILE A 121 -15.97 3.71 16.87
N HIS A 122 -16.55 4.74 16.27
CA HIS A 122 -17.65 5.48 16.87
C HIS A 122 -18.87 4.59 17.08
N ALA A 123 -19.30 3.84 16.06
CA ALA A 123 -20.47 2.97 16.12
C ALA A 123 -20.32 1.78 17.08
N GLU A 124 -19.18 1.10 17.08
CA GLU A 124 -18.99 -0.12 17.88
C GLU A 124 -18.51 0.13 19.32
N ARG A 125 -17.84 1.27 19.58
CA ARG A 125 -17.23 1.57 20.88
C ARG A 125 -17.77 2.82 21.55
N GLY A 126 -18.42 3.71 20.81
CA GLY A 126 -18.84 5.03 21.32
C GLY A 126 -17.66 5.93 21.68
N TRP A 127 -16.46 5.65 21.17
CA TRP A 127 -15.28 6.43 21.50
C TRP A 127 -15.26 7.76 20.73
N PRO A 128 -14.69 8.82 21.32
CA PRO A 128 -14.36 10.03 20.58
C PRO A 128 -13.21 9.75 19.61
N VAL A 129 -13.38 10.14 18.35
CA VAL A 129 -12.41 9.91 17.28
C VAL A 129 -12.21 11.18 16.47
N HIS A 130 -10.95 11.49 16.14
CA HIS A 130 -10.55 12.60 15.28
C HIS A 130 -9.56 12.12 14.22
N ILE A 131 -9.81 12.45 12.96
CA ILE A 131 -8.86 12.20 11.86
C ILE A 131 -7.93 13.40 11.76
N ALA A 132 -6.67 13.20 12.14
CA ALA A 132 -5.72 14.31 12.23
C ALA A 132 -5.36 14.86 10.84
N LYS A 133 -5.31 16.18 10.73
CA LYS A 133 -4.87 16.88 9.52
C LYS A 133 -3.34 17.03 9.51
N TYR A 134 -2.79 17.18 8.31
CA TYR A 134 -1.36 17.45 8.16
C TYR A 134 -0.96 18.72 8.92
N LEU A 135 0.08 18.63 9.75
CA LEU A 135 0.58 19.70 10.63
C LEU A 135 -0.40 20.17 11.70
N GLU A 136 -1.48 19.43 11.95
CA GLU A 136 -2.37 19.72 13.08
C GLU A 136 -1.62 19.55 14.41
N LYS A 137 -1.86 20.49 15.31
CA LYS A 137 -1.38 20.43 16.70
C LYS A 137 -2.59 20.25 17.60
N VAL A 138 -2.48 19.30 18.51
CA VAL A 138 -3.51 19.01 19.50
C VAL A 138 -2.92 19.17 20.89
N GLU A 139 -3.64 19.83 21.78
CA GLU A 139 -3.30 19.87 23.18
C GLU A 139 -3.86 18.61 23.85
N LEU A 140 -2.99 17.82 24.45
CA LEU A 140 -3.42 16.68 25.24
C LEU A 140 -3.72 17.18 26.65
N PRO A 141 -4.92 16.92 27.19
CA PRO A 141 -5.18 17.21 28.59
C PRO A 141 -4.21 16.35 29.41
N LEU A 142 -3.25 17.00 30.06
CA LEU A 142 -2.49 16.38 31.15
C LEU A 142 -3.49 16.24 32.30
N GLY A 143 -3.86 15.00 32.60
CA GLY A 143 -4.74 14.68 33.73
C GLY A 143 -4.16 15.10 35.07
#